data_AF-A0A2M8P5I0-F1
#
_entry.id   AF-A0A2M8P5I0-F1
#
_cell.length_a   1.000
_cell.length_b   1.000
_cell.length_c   1.000
_cell.angle_alpha   90.00
_cell.angle_beta   90.00
_cell.angle_gamma   90.00
#
_symmetry.space_group_name_H-M   'P 1'
#
loop_
_entity.id
_entity.type
_entity.pdbx_description
1 polymer ?
#
loop_
_entity_poly.entity_id
_entity_poly.type
_entity_poly.pdbx_seq_one_letter_code
_entity_poly.pdbx_strand_id
1 'polypeptide(L)'
;ENSLKRLNTDYIDVYIVHRIDRFTPIEETLETLNDLVRQGKVRYVGFSNWTDWKAAKAVGLQNQYGWAKFMTAQMYYSLLGRDLENEIIPFVQDAGIGTMIW
;
A
#
# COMPACT_ATOMS: atom_id res chain seq x y z
N GLU A 1 12.69 3.86 -9.78
CA GLU A 1 13.22 4.52 -11.00
C GLU A 1 13.29 3.60 -12.21
N ASN A 2 13.88 2.40 -12.13
CA ASN A 2 13.91 1.46 -13.26
C ASN A 2 12.53 1.15 -13.89
N SER A 3 11.47 1.05 -13.07
CA SER A 3 10.11 0.87 -13.60
C SER A 3 9.63 2.03 -14.46
N LEU A 4 9.92 3.29 -14.07
CA LEU A 4 9.58 4.48 -14.85
C LEU A 4 10.26 4.45 -16.23
N LYS A 5 11.56 4.16 -16.24
CA LYS A 5 12.34 3.99 -17.47
C LYS A 5 11.77 2.91 -18.39
N ARG A 6 11.40 1.75 -17.83
CA ARG A 6 10.83 0.63 -18.62
C ARG A 6 9.44 0.93 -19.16
N LEU A 7 8.63 1.67 -18.41
CA LEU A 7 7.28 2.09 -18.80
C LEU A 7 7.29 3.33 -19.70
N ASN A 8 8.45 3.96 -19.91
CA ASN A 8 8.61 5.20 -20.67
C ASN A 8 7.64 6.31 -20.21
N THR A 9 7.59 6.51 -18.89
CA THR A 9 6.78 7.53 -18.22
C THR A 9 7.55 8.12 -17.03
N ASP A 10 7.19 9.34 -16.64
CA ASP A 10 7.79 10.03 -15.50
C ASP A 10 7.06 9.76 -14.17
N TYR A 11 5.87 9.14 -14.23
CA TYR A 11 5.08 8.82 -13.04
C TYR A 11 4.36 7.48 -13.13
N ILE A 12 4.02 6.95 -11.96
CA ILE A 12 3.12 5.79 -11.77
C ILE A 12 1.88 6.27 -11.02
N ASP A 13 0.69 5.93 -11.51
CA ASP A 13 -0.57 6.26 -10.83
C ASP A 13 -0.66 5.60 -9.46
N VAL A 14 -0.44 4.28 -9.39
CA VAL A 14 -0.52 3.51 -8.14
C VAL A 14 0.72 2.64 -7.99
N TYR A 15 1.54 2.91 -6.96
CA TYR A 15 2.72 2.11 -6.64
C TYR A 15 2.46 1.23 -5.41
N ILE A 16 2.60 -0.08 -5.56
CA ILE A 16 2.19 -1.06 -4.56
C ILE A 16 3.41 -1.72 -3.94
N VAL A 17 3.51 -1.71 -2.61
CA VAL A 17 4.48 -2.53 -1.88
C VAL A 17 4.04 -3.98 -1.94
N HIS A 18 4.71 -4.77 -2.78
CA HIS A 18 4.24 -6.08 -3.21
C HIS A 18 4.12 -7.11 -2.07
N ARG A 19 5.00 -7.06 -1.07
CA ARG A 19 5.03 -7.91 0.13
C ARG A 19 5.68 -7.15 1.28
N ILE A 20 5.48 -7.64 2.50
CA ILE A 20 6.18 -7.11 3.67
C ILE A 20 7.65 -7.52 3.63
N ASP A 21 8.53 -6.52 3.74
CA ASP A 21 9.93 -6.76 4.11
C ASP A 21 10.04 -6.89 5.64
N ARG A 22 10.78 -7.90 6.10
CA ARG A 22 11.02 -8.15 7.53
C ARG A 22 12.32 -7.52 8.03
N PHE A 23 13.19 -7.08 7.12
CA PHE A 23 14.50 -6.51 7.44
C PHE A 23 14.49 -4.99 7.43
N THR A 24 13.55 -4.38 6.71
CA THR A 24 13.39 -2.93 6.68
C THR A 24 12.32 -2.48 7.69
N PRO A 25 12.62 -1.51 8.56
CA PRO A 25 11.61 -0.86 9.38
C PRO A 25 10.46 -0.32 8.52
N ILE A 26 9.23 -0.48 9.00
CA ILE A 26 8.05 -0.05 8.23
C ILE A 26 8.03 1.47 8.07
N GLU A 27 8.53 2.20 9.06
CA GLU A 27 8.66 3.65 9.09
C GLU A 27 9.54 4.14 7.91
N GLU A 28 10.69 3.49 7.67
CA GLU A 28 11.59 3.81 6.55
C GLU A 28 10.91 3.58 5.19
N THR A 29 10.13 2.49 5.07
CA THR A 29 9.35 2.22 3.86
C THR A 29 8.31 3.31 3.61
N LEU A 30 7.56 3.70 4.65
CA LEU A 30 6.50 4.70 4.54
C LEU A 30 7.05 6.10 4.25
N GLU A 31 8.15 6.48 4.88
CA GLU A 31 8.85 7.74 4.59
C GLU A 31 9.33 7.78 3.13
N THR A 32 9.94 6.70 2.66
CA THR A 32 10.39 6.59 1.26
C THR A 32 9.23 6.70 0.28
N LEU A 33 8.11 6.03 0.55
CA LEU A 33 6.89 6.15 -0.27
C LEU A 33 6.35 7.58 -0.30
N ASN A 34 6.35 8.25 0.85
CA ASN A 34 5.95 9.65 0.95
C ASN A 34 6.85 10.55 0.10
N ASP A 35 8.17 10.34 0.11
CA ASP A 35 9.10 11.10 -0.71
C ASP A 35 8.88 10.85 -2.21
N LEU A 36 8.60 9.61 -2.62
CA LEU A 36 8.26 9.31 -4.02
C LEU A 36 6.99 10.04 -4.49
N VAL A 37 6.00 10.16 -3.60
CA VAL A 37 4.77 10.93 -3.87
C VAL A 37 5.08 12.44 -3.96
N ARG A 38 5.86 12.98 -3.02
CA ARG A 38 6.28 14.39 -3.03
C ARG A 38 7.11 14.75 -4.26
N GLN A 39 7.95 13.83 -4.74
CA GLN A 39 8.73 13.98 -5.96
C GLN A 39 7.87 13.88 -7.24
N GLY A 40 6.58 13.53 -7.13
CA GLY A 40 5.68 13.36 -8.27
C GLY A 40 5.92 12.09 -9.10
N LYS A 41 6.84 11.22 -8.67
CA LYS A 41 7.16 9.94 -9.33
C LYS A 41 6.03 8.92 -9.16
N VAL A 42 5.21 9.09 -8.12
CA VAL A 42 4.04 8.27 -7.81
C VAL A 42 2.88 9.18 -7.44
N ARG A 43 1.64 8.86 -7.87
CA ARG A 43 0.45 9.61 -7.46
C ARG A 43 -0.17 9.06 -6.18
N TYR A 44 -0.33 7.74 -6.11
CA TYR A 44 -0.91 7.04 -4.97
C TYR A 44 -0.10 5.80 -4.62
N VAL A 45 -0.15 5.40 -3.35
CA VAL A 45 0.55 4.22 -2.85
C VAL A 45 -0.43 3.17 -2.34
N GLY A 46 0.00 1.92 -2.35
CA GLY A 46 -0.77 0.81 -1.81
C GLY A 46 0.13 -0.29 -1.28
N PHE A 47 -0.50 -1.33 -0.76
CA PHE A 47 0.19 -2.54 -0.28
C PHE A 47 -0.47 -3.79 -0.86
N SER A 48 0.26 -4.90 -0.84
CA SER A 48 -0.20 -6.21 -1.28
C SER A 48 0.33 -7.29 -0.35
N ASN A 49 -0.49 -8.28 -0.02
CA ASN A 49 -0.09 -9.42 0.83
C ASN A 49 0.37 -9.03 2.24
N TRP A 50 -0.22 -7.98 2.83
CA TRP A 50 0.05 -7.59 4.21
C TRP A 50 -0.99 -8.20 5.15
N THR A 51 -0.59 -8.44 6.40
CA THR A 51 -1.55 -8.75 7.47
C THR A 51 -2.25 -7.47 7.90
N ASP A 52 -3.48 -7.63 8.38
CA ASP A 52 -4.38 -6.62 8.93
C ASP A 52 -3.68 -5.72 9.96
N TRP A 53 -3.07 -6.29 11.01
CA TRP A 53 -2.42 -5.50 12.07
C TRP A 53 -1.20 -4.70 11.56
N LYS A 54 -0.51 -5.20 10.53
CA LYS A 54 0.63 -4.47 9.93
C LYS A 54 0.14 -3.32 9.08
N ALA A 55 -0.92 -3.54 8.30
CA ALA A 55 -1.56 -2.48 7.54
C ALA A 55 -2.15 -1.41 8.48
N ALA A 56 -2.78 -1.81 9.58
CA ALA A 56 -3.27 -0.90 10.62
C ALA A 56 -2.14 -0.09 11.27
N LYS A 57 -1.02 -0.74 11.65
CA LYS A 57 0.18 -0.03 12.13
C LYS A 57 0.65 1.01 11.11
N ALA A 58 0.70 0.64 9.83
CA ALA A 58 1.15 1.52 8.76
C ALA A 58 0.26 2.76 8.59
N VAL A 59 -1.06 2.55 8.58
CA VAL A 59 -2.05 3.63 8.51
C VAL A 59 -1.93 4.55 9.73
N GLY A 60 -1.72 3.98 10.93
CA GLY A 60 -1.47 4.76 12.14
C GLY A 60 -0.24 5.68 12.00
N LEU A 61 0.87 5.15 11.49
CA LEU A 61 2.08 5.94 11.23
C LEU A 61 1.86 7.00 10.15
N GLN A 62 1.19 6.67 9.04
CA GLN A 62 0.86 7.63 7.99
C GLN A 62 0.06 8.81 8.54
N ASN A 63 -0.92 8.54 9.40
CA ASN A 63 -1.71 9.57 10.07
C ASN A 63 -0.88 10.39 11.07
N GLN A 64 -0.03 9.73 11.87
CA GLN A 64 0.80 10.38 12.88
C GLN A 64 1.81 11.37 12.25
N TYR A 65 2.45 10.97 11.15
CA TYR A 65 3.51 11.77 10.51
C TYR A 65 3.01 12.64 9.35
N GLY A 66 1.72 12.54 8.99
CA GLY A 66 1.16 13.24 7.83
C GLY A 66 1.74 12.77 6.49
N TRP A 67 2.15 11.50 6.42
CA TRP A 67 2.68 10.90 5.19
C TRP A 67 1.58 10.53 4.20
N ALA A 68 1.95 10.35 2.93
CA ALA A 68 1.07 9.85 1.90
C ALA A 68 0.34 8.57 2.34
N LYS A 69 -1.01 8.58 2.27
CA LYS A 69 -1.88 7.49 2.71
C LYS A 69 -1.93 6.36 1.71
N PHE A 70 -2.12 5.13 2.20
CA PHE A 70 -2.48 4.02 1.32
C PHE A 70 -3.88 4.22 0.73
N MET A 71 -3.99 4.05 -0.59
CA MET A 71 -5.25 4.16 -1.32
C MET A 71 -5.77 2.80 -1.79
N THR A 72 -4.90 1.79 -1.87
CA THR A 72 -5.28 0.44 -2.30
C THR A 72 -4.61 -0.66 -1.47
N ALA A 73 -5.36 -1.72 -1.24
CA ALA A 73 -4.89 -3.01 -0.77
C ALA A 73 -5.10 -4.04 -1.88
N GLN A 74 -4.02 -4.52 -2.49
CA GLN A 74 -4.07 -5.53 -3.53
C GLN A 74 -4.03 -6.93 -2.90
N MET A 75 -5.14 -7.67 -2.95
CA MET A 75 -5.31 -8.88 -2.12
C MET A 75 -5.99 -10.00 -2.90
N TYR A 76 -5.63 -11.25 -2.55
CA TYR A 76 -6.26 -12.44 -3.14
C TYR A 76 -7.68 -12.59 -2.64
N TYR A 77 -8.64 -12.64 -3.56
CA TYR A 77 -10.04 -12.89 -3.21
C TYR A 77 -10.75 -13.61 -4.35
N SER A 78 -11.44 -14.70 -4.01
CA SER A 78 -12.23 -15.47 -4.97
C SER A 78 -13.37 -16.19 -4.26
N LEU A 79 -14.25 -16.84 -5.02
CA LEU A 79 -15.29 -17.71 -4.45
C LEU A 79 -14.69 -18.82 -3.55
N LEU A 80 -13.46 -19.24 -3.83
CA LEU A 80 -12.75 -20.30 -3.10
C LEU A 80 -11.79 -19.75 -2.03
N GLY A 81 -11.48 -18.46 -2.04
CA GLY A 81 -10.53 -17.81 -1.14
C GLY A 81 -11.13 -16.54 -0.56
N ARG A 82 -11.77 -16.67 0.61
CA ARG A 82 -12.55 -15.60 1.25
C ARG A 82 -11.99 -15.12 2.59
N ASP A 83 -10.77 -15.53 2.93
CA ASP A 83 -10.15 -15.25 4.24
C ASP A 83 -10.08 -13.75 4.57
N LEU A 84 -9.98 -12.89 3.54
CA LEU A 84 -9.97 -11.43 3.71
C LEU A 84 -11.21 -10.87 4.38
N GLU A 85 -12.36 -11.53 4.27
CA GLU A 85 -13.64 -11.04 4.80
C GLU A 85 -13.63 -10.91 6.32
N ASN A 86 -12.80 -11.69 7.00
CA ASN A 86 -12.75 -11.71 8.45
C ASN A 86 -12.14 -10.42 9.03
N GLU A 87 -11.02 -9.97 8.45
CA GLU A 87 -10.19 -8.90 9.06
C GLU A 87 -9.81 -7.80 8.06
N ILE A 88 -9.35 -8.16 6.87
CA ILE A 88 -8.84 -7.18 5.89
C ILE A 88 -9.97 -6.34 5.31
N ILE A 89 -11.09 -6.94 4.90
CA ILE A 89 -12.21 -6.21 4.28
C ILE A 89 -12.81 -5.19 5.26
N PRO A 90 -13.16 -5.55 6.51
CA PRO A 90 -13.62 -4.57 7.49
C PRO A 90 -12.60 -3.45 7.72
N PHE A 91 -11.32 -3.79 7.85
CA PHE A 91 -10.25 -2.81 8.05
C PHE A 91 -10.13 -1.82 6.90
N VAL A 92 -10.06 -2.29 5.64
CA VAL A 92 -9.87 -1.37 4.49
C VAL A 92 -11.11 -0.50 4.27
N GLN A 93 -12.31 -0.99 4.59
CA GLN A 93 -13.53 -0.19 4.56
C GLN A 93 -13.50 0.95 5.59
N ASP A 94 -13.12 0.66 6.83
CA ASP A 94 -12.98 1.67 7.89
C ASP A 94 -11.87 2.68 7.57
N ALA A 95 -10.73 2.21 7.07
CA ALA A 95 -9.59 3.05 6.72
C ALA A 95 -9.77 3.86 5.41
N GLY A 96 -10.86 3.64 4.66
CA GLY A 96 -11.10 4.31 3.37
C GLY A 96 -10.15 3.86 2.26
N ILE A 97 -9.71 2.60 2.28
CA ILE A 97 -8.76 1.99 1.35
C ILE A 97 -9.53 1.09 0.37
N GLY A 98 -9.27 1.23 -0.94
CA GLY A 98 -9.87 0.36 -1.96
C GLY A 98 -9.25 -1.04 -1.96
N THR A 99 -10.05 -2.07 -2.24
CA THR A 99 -9.53 -3.44 -2.43
C THR A 99 -9.34 -3.73 -3.92
N MET A 100 -8.10 -4.05 -4.33
CA MET A 100 -7.77 -4.44 -5.70
C MET A 100 -7.56 -5.96 -5.74
N ILE A 101 -8.52 -6.68 -6.34
CA ILE A 101 -8.51 -8.15 -6.32
C ILE A 101 -7.55 -8.72 -7.37
N TRP A 102 -6.86 -9.80 -7.02
CA TRP A 102 -6.15 -10.69 -7.93
C TRP A 102 -6.43 -12.16 -7.63
#